data_AF-A0A562L2L3-F1
#
_entry.id   AF-A0A562L2L3-F1
#
_cell.length_a   1.000
_cell.length_b   1.000
_cell.length_c   1.000
_cell.angle_alpha   90.00
_cell.angle_beta   90.00
_cell.angle_gamma   90.00
#
_symmetry.space_group_name_H-M   'P 1'
#
loop_
_entity.id
_entity.type
_entity.pdbx_description
1 polymer ?
#
loop_
_entity_poly.entity_id
_entity_poly.type
_entity_poly.pdbx_seq_one_letter_code
_entity_poly.pdbx_strand_id
1 'polypeptide(L)'
;MDNSVRCRSVCGLLVLVLAAAGLAPASLAAEPAQAEGPRSGDAWVDRQLDDISRYGERYRDAFIDELVRYQATPRELAQEVLAARWTPGDLYYACAMAQAIGQPCRNVIAEWTRDHEGGWADVGKRLGIAPGSPAFLKLKRGFVASYEHWARPLELDAELRRAFPDRAKAKSAGSDRKDADKNSQ
;
A
#
# COMPACT_ATOMS: atom_id res chain seq x y z
N MET A 1 -27.97 34.84 54.33
CA MET A 1 -27.37 36.19 54.32
C MET A 1 -26.98 36.51 52.88
N ASP A 2 -27.92 36.39 51.93
CA ASP A 2 -29.02 37.32 51.61
C ASP A 2 -28.53 38.46 50.72
N ASN A 3 -28.99 38.46 49.47
CA ASN A 3 -29.58 39.67 48.89
C ASN A 3 -30.44 39.34 47.65
N SER A 4 -31.73 39.10 47.93
CA SER A 4 -32.88 39.84 47.41
C SER A 4 -32.87 40.33 45.95
N VAL A 5 -33.33 39.45 45.07
CA VAL A 5 -34.59 39.52 44.30
C VAL A 5 -35.38 40.86 44.21
N ARG A 6 -35.70 41.24 42.95
CA ARG A 6 -36.88 41.99 42.36
C ARG A 6 -36.82 43.51 42.14
N CYS A 7 -37.01 43.91 40.87
CA CYS A 7 -38.05 44.87 40.43
C CYS A 7 -38.27 44.80 38.90
N ARG A 8 -39.43 44.28 38.45
CA ARG A 8 -40.58 44.98 37.80
C ARG A 8 -40.42 45.17 36.28
N SER A 9 -41.20 44.43 35.47
CA SER A 9 -42.39 44.91 34.70
C SER A 9 -41.99 45.70 33.43
N VAL A 10 -42.52 45.54 32.21
CA VAL A 10 -43.78 44.98 31.67
C VAL A 10 -43.66 45.00 30.12
N CYS A 11 -44.45 44.15 29.44
CA CYS A 11 -44.92 44.20 28.04
C CYS A 11 -44.04 44.76 26.90
N GLY A 12 -43.83 43.94 25.87
CA GLY A 12 -43.57 44.43 24.52
C GLY A 12 -43.44 43.30 23.50
N LEU A 13 -44.39 43.24 22.58
CA LEU A 13 -44.48 42.47 21.33
C LEU A 13 -43.15 41.88 20.80
N LEU A 14 -43.09 40.58 20.51
CA LEU A 14 -43.49 39.98 19.21
C LEU A 14 -42.78 40.63 18.01
N VAL A 15 -41.63 40.07 17.60
CA VAL A 15 -41.33 39.82 16.18
C VAL A 15 -40.50 38.53 16.10
N LEU A 16 -41.12 37.48 15.57
CA LEU A 16 -40.50 36.21 15.24
C LEU A 16 -39.87 36.38 13.85
N VAL A 17 -38.62 36.83 13.79
CA VAL A 17 -37.86 36.91 12.53
C VAL A 17 -37.23 35.53 12.28
N LEU A 18 -37.88 34.70 11.45
CA LEU A 18 -37.22 33.56 10.81
C LEU A 18 -36.16 34.10 9.84
N ALA A 19 -34.94 34.26 10.31
CA ALA A 19 -33.78 34.35 9.45
C ALA A 19 -33.32 32.92 9.14
N ALA A 20 -33.88 32.32 8.08
CA ALA A 20 -33.32 31.11 7.49
C ALA A 20 -32.02 31.48 6.74
N ALA A 21 -30.96 31.72 7.51
CA ALA A 21 -29.60 31.70 6.97
C ALA A 21 -29.27 30.23 6.72
N GLY A 22 -29.34 29.81 5.46
CA GLY A 22 -28.88 28.49 5.03
C GLY A 22 -27.41 28.32 5.40
N LEU A 23 -27.15 27.62 6.50
CA LEU A 23 -25.84 27.03 6.73
C LEU A 23 -25.62 26.02 5.61
N ALA A 24 -24.78 26.38 4.63
CA ALA A 24 -24.14 25.37 3.81
C ALA A 24 -23.34 24.46 4.76
N PRO A 25 -23.51 23.13 4.72
CA PRO A 25 -22.63 22.25 5.46
C PRO A 25 -21.22 22.48 4.89
N ALA A 26 -20.32 23.02 5.70
CA ALA A 26 -18.91 22.89 5.45
C ALA A 26 -18.62 21.39 5.53
N SER A 27 -18.51 20.73 4.38
CA SER A 27 -17.96 19.39 4.30
C SER A 27 -16.56 19.47 4.87
N LEU A 28 -16.39 19.08 6.13
CA LEU A 28 -15.12 18.60 6.63
C LEU A 28 -14.81 17.36 5.79
N ALA A 29 -14.15 17.57 4.65
CA ALA A 29 -13.45 16.50 3.99
C ALA A 29 -12.43 16.02 5.03
N ALA A 30 -12.72 14.91 5.69
CA ALA A 30 -11.70 14.16 6.39
C ALA A 30 -10.60 13.93 5.34
N GLU A 31 -9.43 14.53 5.54
CA GLU A 31 -8.24 14.08 4.85
C GLU A 31 -8.21 12.56 5.07
N PRO A 32 -8.07 11.75 4.00
CA PRO A 32 -7.92 10.32 4.21
C PRO A 32 -6.75 10.18 5.18
N ALA A 33 -7.02 9.63 6.37
CA ALA A 33 -5.97 9.26 7.30
C ALA A 33 -4.90 8.56 6.46
N GLN A 34 -3.68 9.09 6.46
CA GLN A 34 -2.58 8.58 5.64
C GLN A 34 -2.59 7.07 5.83
N ALA A 35 -2.87 6.33 4.75
CA ALA A 35 -3.16 4.91 4.87
C ALA A 35 -2.00 4.26 5.64
N GLU A 36 -2.34 3.59 6.75
CA GLU A 36 -1.44 2.82 7.61
C GLU A 36 -0.98 1.57 6.83
N GLY A 37 -0.25 1.81 5.75
CA GLY A 37 0.21 0.82 4.81
C GLY A 37 1.65 1.15 4.41
N PRO A 38 2.24 0.36 3.49
CA PRO A 38 3.65 0.50 3.13
C PRO A 38 4.02 1.90 2.61
N ARG A 39 3.06 2.65 2.05
CA ARG A 39 3.26 4.00 1.50
C ARG A 39 4.42 4.02 0.50
N SER A 40 4.45 3.08 -0.44
CA SER A 40 5.48 2.97 -1.49
C SER A 40 5.38 4.08 -2.55
N GLY A 41 4.27 4.80 -2.59
CA GLY A 41 3.97 5.80 -3.61
C GLY A 41 3.35 5.20 -4.89
N ASP A 42 3.07 3.90 -4.90
CA ASP A 42 2.33 3.21 -5.98
C ASP A 42 1.28 2.29 -5.34
N ALA A 43 0.00 2.58 -5.60
CA ALA A 43 -1.11 1.85 -4.99
C ALA A 43 -1.18 0.37 -5.43
N TRP A 44 -0.65 0.02 -6.61
CA TRP A 44 -0.56 -1.37 -7.03
C TRP A 44 0.49 -2.12 -6.22
N VAL A 45 1.65 -1.51 -5.98
CA VAL A 45 2.70 -2.04 -5.11
C VAL A 45 2.19 -2.22 -3.69
N ASP A 46 1.55 -1.20 -3.11
CA ASP A 46 1.02 -1.28 -1.74
C ASP A 46 0.07 -2.48 -1.55
N ARG A 47 -0.85 -2.70 -2.51
CA ARG A 47 -1.73 -3.88 -2.48
C ARG A 47 -0.97 -5.21 -2.55
N GLN A 48 0.11 -5.28 -3.33
CA GLN A 48 0.90 -6.50 -3.43
C GLN A 48 1.70 -6.73 -2.16
N LEU A 49 2.18 -5.68 -1.51
CA LEU A 49 2.91 -5.79 -0.25
C LEU A 49 2.03 -6.29 0.89
N ASP A 50 0.77 -5.82 0.98
CA ASP A 50 -0.20 -6.38 1.93
C ASP A 50 -0.43 -7.87 1.70
N ASP A 51 -0.50 -8.27 0.42
CA ASP A 51 -0.71 -9.66 0.04
C ASP A 51 0.51 -10.55 0.30
N ILE A 52 1.71 -10.02 0.11
CA ILE A 52 2.98 -10.66 0.45
C ILE A 52 3.12 -10.79 1.97
N SER A 53 2.73 -9.77 2.74
CA SER A 53 2.72 -9.85 4.21
C SER A 53 1.85 -10.99 4.69
N ARG A 54 0.61 -11.11 4.21
CA ARG A 54 -0.27 -12.25 4.55
C ARG A 54 0.32 -13.60 4.13
N TYR A 55 0.95 -13.67 2.96
CA TYR A 55 1.60 -14.89 2.49
C TYR A 55 2.78 -15.29 3.38
N GLY A 56 3.69 -14.36 3.66
CA GLY A 56 4.87 -14.61 4.48
C GLY A 56 4.55 -14.85 5.95
N GLU A 57 3.45 -14.30 6.47
CA GLU A 57 2.95 -14.63 7.81
C GLU A 57 2.43 -16.07 7.88
N ARG A 58 1.70 -16.50 6.84
CA ARG A 58 1.12 -17.85 6.77
C ARG A 58 2.17 -18.93 6.46
N TYR A 59 3.15 -18.61 5.61
CA TYR A 59 4.13 -19.56 5.08
C TYR A 59 5.56 -19.07 5.31
N ARG A 60 5.90 -18.77 6.56
CA ARG A 60 7.14 -18.07 6.93
C ARG A 60 8.42 -18.71 6.40
N ASP A 61 8.61 -20.01 6.61
CA ASP A 61 9.84 -20.69 6.18
C ASP A 61 9.96 -20.74 4.66
N ALA A 62 8.86 -21.07 3.98
CA ALA A 62 8.82 -21.06 2.50
C ALA A 62 9.08 -19.65 1.94
N PHE A 63 8.52 -18.62 2.56
CA PHE A 63 8.78 -17.23 2.18
C PHE A 63 10.27 -16.87 2.33
N ILE A 64 10.92 -17.28 3.42
CA ILE A 64 12.36 -17.07 3.61
C ILE A 64 13.16 -17.84 2.54
N ASP A 65 12.79 -19.07 2.22
CA ASP A 65 13.44 -19.86 1.16
C ASP A 65 13.40 -19.16 -0.21
N GLU A 66 12.27 -18.52 -0.51
CA GLU A 66 12.07 -17.75 -1.74
C GLU A 66 12.93 -16.48 -1.76
N LEU A 67 13.05 -15.76 -0.63
CA LEU A 67 13.96 -14.61 -0.52
C LEU A 67 15.43 -15.02 -0.68
N VAL A 68 15.82 -16.16 -0.12
CA VAL A 68 17.18 -16.70 -0.26
C VAL A 68 17.45 -17.03 -1.73
N ARG A 69 16.52 -17.72 -2.39
CA ARG A 69 16.71 -18.22 -3.76
C ARG A 69 16.65 -17.11 -4.80
N TYR A 70 15.71 -16.18 -4.68
CA TYR A 70 15.39 -15.24 -5.75
C TYR A 70 15.81 -13.79 -5.45
N GLN A 71 15.87 -13.40 -4.18
CA GLN A 71 16.27 -12.04 -3.75
C GLN A 71 17.68 -11.99 -3.17
N ALA A 72 18.45 -13.08 -3.26
CA ALA A 72 19.82 -13.21 -2.75
C ALA A 72 19.97 -12.74 -1.28
N THR A 73 18.93 -12.97 -0.47
CA THR A 73 18.89 -12.53 0.93
C THR A 73 19.42 -13.66 1.82
N PRO A 74 20.49 -13.45 2.62
CA PRO A 74 20.94 -14.47 3.57
C PRO A 74 19.81 -14.88 4.50
N ARG A 75 19.68 -16.18 4.78
CA ARG A 75 18.58 -16.71 5.61
C ARG A 75 18.57 -16.05 6.99
N GLU A 76 19.75 -15.92 7.59
CA GLU A 76 19.95 -15.36 8.91
C GLU A 76 19.49 -13.90 8.94
N LEU A 77 19.79 -13.12 7.88
CA LEU A 77 19.33 -11.74 7.76
C LEU A 77 17.79 -11.68 7.67
N ALA A 78 17.16 -12.55 6.88
CA ALA A 78 15.71 -12.59 6.77
C ALA A 78 15.05 -12.93 8.12
N GLN A 79 15.60 -13.90 8.85
CA GLN A 79 15.11 -14.29 10.18
C GLN A 79 15.27 -13.16 11.21
N GLU A 80 16.43 -12.50 11.23
CA GLU A 80 16.74 -11.37 12.10
C GLU A 80 15.75 -10.21 11.87
N VAL A 81 15.59 -9.79 10.62
CA VAL A 81 14.72 -8.66 10.26
C VAL A 81 13.26 -8.94 10.61
N LEU A 82 12.77 -10.14 10.30
CA LEU A 82 11.40 -10.52 10.64
C LEU A 82 11.19 -10.78 12.13
N ALA A 83 12.25 -10.94 12.94
CA ALA A 83 12.15 -10.94 14.40
C ALA A 83 12.04 -9.50 14.95
N ALA A 84 12.62 -8.52 14.25
CA ALA A 84 12.58 -7.10 14.57
C ALA A 84 11.26 -6.40 14.14
N ARG A 85 10.13 -7.12 14.14
CA ARG A 85 8.77 -6.61 13.84
C ARG A 85 8.53 -6.08 12.41
N TRP A 86 9.46 -6.30 11.48
CA TRP A 86 9.18 -6.05 10.06
C TRP A 86 8.08 -6.99 9.54
N THR A 87 7.21 -6.48 8.68
CA THR A 87 6.29 -7.34 7.95
C THR A 87 7.05 -8.10 6.85
N PRO A 88 6.56 -9.28 6.40
CA PRO A 88 7.14 -9.96 5.25
C PRO A 88 7.11 -9.09 3.98
N GLY A 89 6.08 -8.26 3.78
CA GLY A 89 6.00 -7.29 2.70
C GLY A 89 7.16 -6.29 2.74
N ASP A 90 7.46 -5.71 3.89
CA ASP A 90 8.56 -4.75 4.06
C ASP A 90 9.92 -5.40 3.74
N LEU A 91 10.18 -6.60 4.26
CA LEU A 91 11.43 -7.32 3.99
C LEU A 91 11.55 -7.66 2.50
N TYR A 92 10.47 -8.19 1.90
CA TYR A 92 10.44 -8.46 0.47
C TYR A 92 10.76 -7.19 -0.33
N TYR A 93 10.12 -6.07 0.01
CA TYR A 93 10.26 -4.84 -0.75
C TYR A 93 11.67 -4.28 -0.66
N ALA A 94 12.27 -4.28 0.52
CA ALA A 94 13.66 -3.87 0.69
C ALA A 94 14.61 -4.67 -0.20
N CYS A 95 14.48 -6.00 -0.20
CA CYS A 95 15.36 -6.86 -0.99
C CYS A 95 15.07 -6.79 -2.50
N ALA A 96 13.81 -6.63 -2.89
CA ALA A 96 13.41 -6.44 -4.28
C ALA A 96 13.94 -5.12 -4.85
N MET A 97 13.84 -4.02 -4.07
CA MET A 97 14.43 -2.72 -4.43
C MET A 97 15.94 -2.86 -4.61
N ALA A 98 16.61 -3.52 -3.66
CA ALA A 98 18.05 -3.73 -3.69
C ALA A 98 18.48 -4.49 -4.96
N GLN A 99 17.77 -5.56 -5.33
CA GLN A 99 18.03 -6.29 -6.57
C GLN A 99 17.79 -5.43 -7.82
N ALA A 100 16.73 -4.61 -7.82
CA ALA A 100 16.43 -3.72 -8.94
C ALA A 100 17.58 -2.73 -9.19
N ILE A 101 18.19 -2.18 -8.13
CA ILE A 101 19.30 -1.22 -8.20
C ILE A 101 20.70 -1.84 -8.10
N GLY A 102 20.81 -3.18 -8.03
CA GLY A 102 22.09 -3.88 -7.99
C GLY A 102 22.88 -3.72 -6.68
N GLN A 103 22.18 -3.57 -5.55
CA GLN A 103 22.76 -3.44 -4.22
C GLN A 103 22.43 -4.64 -3.32
N PRO A 104 23.22 -4.90 -2.26
CA PRO A 104 22.85 -5.86 -1.21
C PRO A 104 21.57 -5.44 -0.47
N CYS A 105 20.69 -6.41 -0.13
CA CYS A 105 19.44 -6.11 0.60
C CYS A 105 19.69 -5.34 1.92
N ARG A 106 20.78 -5.65 2.63
CA ARG A 106 21.17 -4.97 3.87
C ARG A 106 21.27 -3.44 3.72
N ASN A 107 21.66 -2.94 2.55
CA ASN A 107 21.79 -1.49 2.33
C ASN A 107 20.42 -0.80 2.35
N VAL A 108 19.41 -1.42 1.75
CA VAL A 108 18.04 -0.87 1.73
C VAL A 108 17.39 -0.99 3.11
N ILE A 109 17.62 -2.10 3.82
CA ILE A 109 17.20 -2.25 5.23
C ILE A 109 17.82 -1.14 6.10
N ALA A 110 19.09 -0.82 5.89
CA ALA A 110 19.76 0.28 6.60
C ALA A 110 19.14 1.64 6.28
N GLU A 111 18.81 1.92 5.01
CA GLU A 111 18.13 3.17 4.62
C GLU A 111 16.74 3.31 5.22
N TRP A 112 15.97 2.22 5.33
CA TRP A 112 14.68 2.22 6.02
C TRP A 112 14.87 2.47 7.52
N THR A 113 15.80 1.74 8.15
CA THR A 113 16.05 1.84 9.60
C THR A 113 16.53 3.24 10.00
N ARG A 114 17.28 3.92 9.12
CA ARG A 114 17.77 5.28 9.34
C ARG A 114 16.64 6.31 9.46
N ASP A 115 15.64 6.21 8.57
CA ASP A 115 14.48 7.11 8.54
C ASP A 115 13.41 6.55 7.60
N HIS A 116 12.24 6.20 8.16
CA HIS A 116 11.09 5.71 7.42
C HIS A 116 9.79 6.44 7.77
N GLU A 117 9.86 7.64 8.35
CA GLU A 117 8.66 8.42 8.70
C GLU A 117 7.80 8.72 7.45
N GLY A 118 8.45 8.99 6.32
CA GLY A 118 7.83 9.17 5.01
C GLY A 118 7.45 7.87 4.29
N GLY A 119 7.70 6.71 4.90
CA GLY A 119 7.43 5.40 4.31
C GLY A 119 8.33 5.07 3.13
N TRP A 120 7.92 4.06 2.35
CA TRP A 120 8.74 3.48 1.29
C TRP A 120 8.95 4.45 0.12
N ALA A 121 8.03 5.38 -0.11
CA ALA A 121 8.17 6.42 -1.14
C ALA A 121 9.42 7.28 -0.92
N ASP A 122 9.68 7.70 0.32
CA ASP A 122 10.84 8.56 0.61
C ASP A 122 12.16 7.77 0.58
N VAL A 123 12.15 6.54 1.06
CA VAL A 123 13.28 5.61 0.90
C VAL A 123 13.59 5.40 -0.60
N GLY A 124 12.55 5.19 -1.42
CA GLY A 124 12.67 5.06 -2.86
C GLY A 124 13.25 6.31 -3.55
N LYS A 125 12.85 7.51 -3.13
CA LYS A 125 13.43 8.77 -3.62
C LYS A 125 14.92 8.85 -3.30
N ARG A 126 15.33 8.56 -2.07
CA ARG A 126 16.75 8.59 -1.65
C ARG A 126 17.60 7.59 -2.43
N LEU A 127 17.04 6.44 -2.76
CA LEU A 127 17.70 5.38 -3.53
C LEU A 127 17.60 5.55 -5.06
N GLY A 128 16.92 6.58 -5.56
CA GLY A 128 16.75 6.81 -7.00
C GLY A 128 15.82 5.79 -7.68
N ILE A 129 14.94 5.13 -6.94
CA ILE A 129 13.96 4.13 -7.41
C ILE A 129 12.52 4.58 -7.10
N ALA A 130 12.23 5.88 -7.16
CA ALA A 130 10.87 6.36 -7.04
C ALA A 130 9.96 5.85 -8.19
N PRO A 131 8.63 5.79 -7.98
CA PRO A 131 7.66 5.50 -9.03
C PRO A 131 7.92 6.30 -10.31
N GLY A 132 7.83 5.62 -11.46
CA GLY A 132 8.11 6.19 -12.78
C GLY A 132 9.57 6.09 -13.25
N SER A 133 10.51 5.71 -12.38
CA SER A 133 11.89 5.44 -12.81
C SER A 133 12.04 4.09 -13.53
N PRO A 134 13.04 3.91 -14.41
CA PRO A 134 13.32 2.60 -15.02
C PRO A 134 13.60 1.51 -13.99
N ALA A 135 14.26 1.85 -12.88
CA ALA A 135 14.53 0.93 -11.78
C ALA A 135 13.23 0.50 -11.09
N PHE A 136 12.24 1.39 -10.97
CA PHE A 136 10.95 1.05 -10.38
C PHE A 136 10.14 0.12 -11.28
N LEU A 137 10.18 0.33 -12.60
CA LEU A 137 9.58 -0.64 -13.54
C LEU A 137 10.27 -2.00 -13.45
N LYS A 138 11.61 -2.04 -13.33
CA LYS A 138 12.34 -3.30 -13.10
C LYS A 138 11.90 -3.98 -11.80
N LEU A 139 11.72 -3.21 -10.73
CA LEU A 139 11.17 -3.69 -9.46
C LEU A 139 9.78 -4.32 -9.65
N LYS A 140 8.84 -3.63 -10.33
CA LYS A 140 7.50 -4.17 -10.61
C LYS A 140 7.54 -5.46 -11.45
N ARG A 141 8.47 -5.58 -12.40
CA ARG A 141 8.69 -6.85 -13.13
C ARG A 141 9.16 -7.99 -12.19
N GLY A 142 9.92 -7.67 -11.15
CA GLY A 142 10.34 -8.64 -10.12
C GLY A 142 9.17 -9.19 -9.29
N PHE A 143 8.15 -8.37 -8.98
CA PHE A 143 6.91 -8.84 -8.37
C PHE A 143 6.23 -9.90 -9.25
N VAL A 144 6.17 -9.65 -10.56
CA VAL A 144 5.55 -10.59 -11.50
C VAL A 144 6.25 -11.96 -11.46
N ALA A 145 7.57 -12.00 -11.48
CA ALA A 145 8.33 -13.25 -11.36
C ALA A 145 8.10 -13.95 -10.01
N SER A 146 8.05 -13.18 -8.91
CA SER A 146 7.82 -13.74 -7.56
C SER A 146 6.45 -14.42 -7.47
N TYR A 147 5.39 -13.78 -7.96
CA TYR A 147 4.04 -14.35 -7.96
C TYR A 147 3.92 -15.60 -8.83
N GLU A 148 4.71 -15.71 -9.91
CA GLU A 148 4.78 -16.95 -10.70
C GLU A 148 5.43 -18.09 -9.93
N HIS A 149 6.54 -17.84 -9.25
CA HIS A 149 7.22 -18.85 -8.44
C HIS A 149 6.32 -19.36 -7.31
N TRP A 150 5.50 -18.48 -6.74
CA TRP A 150 4.54 -18.85 -5.71
C TRP A 150 3.24 -19.45 -6.25
N ALA A 151 3.07 -19.49 -7.59
CA ALA A 151 1.84 -19.88 -8.27
C ALA A 151 0.59 -19.11 -7.78
N ARG A 152 0.76 -17.81 -7.49
CA ARG A 152 -0.29 -16.95 -6.94
C ARG A 152 -0.93 -16.07 -8.02
N PRO A 153 -2.23 -15.79 -7.91
CA PRO A 153 -2.89 -14.89 -8.84
C PRO A 153 -2.33 -13.47 -8.68
N LEU A 154 -1.96 -12.86 -9.80
CA LEU A 154 -1.54 -11.47 -9.87
C LEU A 154 -2.36 -10.73 -10.93
N GLU A 155 -2.95 -9.61 -10.52
CA GLU A 155 -3.59 -8.67 -11.45
C GLU A 155 -2.58 -7.59 -11.81
N LEU A 156 -2.17 -7.55 -13.09
CA LEU A 156 -1.20 -6.56 -13.58
C LEU A 156 -1.84 -5.17 -13.63
N ASP A 157 -1.06 -4.11 -13.40
CA ASP A 157 -1.53 -2.74 -13.65
C ASP A 157 -1.35 -2.33 -15.12
N ALA A 158 -1.68 -1.09 -15.48
CA ALA A 158 -1.60 -0.64 -16.87
C ALA A 158 -0.15 -0.65 -17.40
N GLU A 159 0.82 -0.31 -16.56
CA GLU A 159 2.24 -0.30 -16.92
C GLU A 159 2.76 -1.72 -17.18
N LEU A 160 2.46 -2.66 -16.27
CA LEU A 160 2.86 -4.06 -16.42
C LEU A 160 2.14 -4.76 -17.56
N ARG A 161 0.87 -4.44 -17.86
CA ARG A 161 0.19 -4.98 -19.05
C ARG A 161 0.88 -4.58 -20.35
N ARG A 162 1.38 -3.35 -20.45
CA ARG A 162 2.19 -2.91 -21.60
C ARG A 162 3.55 -3.63 -21.64
N ALA A 163 4.14 -3.85 -20.48
CA ALA A 163 5.42 -4.54 -20.32
C ALA A 163 5.38 -6.05 -20.59
N PHE A 164 4.20 -6.68 -20.48
CA PHE A 164 3.94 -8.11 -20.65
C PHE A 164 2.68 -8.36 -21.50
N PRO A 165 2.68 -7.99 -22.78
CA PRO A 165 1.48 -8.03 -23.62
C PRO A 165 0.89 -9.43 -23.75
N ASP A 166 1.71 -10.48 -23.81
CA ASP A 166 1.21 -11.85 -24.00
C ASP A 166 0.48 -12.39 -22.76
N ARG A 167 0.86 -11.92 -21.57
CA ARG A 167 0.17 -12.27 -20.32
C ARG A 167 -1.18 -11.59 -20.20
N ALA A 168 -1.27 -10.35 -20.66
CA ALA A 168 -2.54 -9.63 -20.72
C ALA A 168 -3.54 -10.34 -21.65
N LYS A 169 -3.07 -10.84 -22.80
CA LYS A 169 -3.88 -11.63 -23.75
C LYS A 169 -4.33 -12.98 -23.17
N ALA A 170 -3.45 -13.69 -22.46
CA ALA A 170 -3.78 -14.99 -21.88
C ALA A 170 -4.89 -14.89 -20.82
N LYS A 171 -4.89 -13.83 -20.01
CA LYS A 171 -5.94 -13.54 -19.03
C LYS A 171 -7.30 -13.23 -19.69
N SER A 172 -7.34 -12.45 -20.77
CA SER A 172 -8.60 -12.14 -21.47
C SER A 172 -9.22 -13.39 -22.10
N ALA A 173 -8.40 -14.21 -22.79
CA ALA A 173 -8.87 -15.45 -23.39
C ALA A 173 -9.42 -16.46 -22.36
N GLY A 174 -8.87 -16.47 -21.14
CA GLY A 174 -9.38 -17.29 -20.04
C GLY A 174 -10.72 -16.78 -19.47
N SER A 175 -10.94 -15.47 -19.45
CA SER A 175 -12.21 -14.87 -19.04
C SER A 175 -13.33 -15.19 -20.03
N ASP A 176 -13.09 -14.95 -21.32
CA ASP A 176 -14.08 -15.18 -22.39
C ASP A 176 -14.58 -16.63 -22.41
N ARG A 177 -13.67 -17.59 -22.19
CA ARG A 177 -14.02 -19.01 -22.11
C ARG A 177 -14.88 -19.36 -20.90
N LYS A 178 -14.64 -18.71 -19.74
CA LYS A 178 -15.41 -18.93 -18.52
C LYS A 178 -16.82 -18.35 -18.61
N ASP A 179 -16.98 -17.22 -19.31
CA ASP A 179 -18.28 -16.59 -19.52
C ASP A 179 -19.13 -17.36 -20.54
N ALA A 180 -18.51 -17.94 -21.57
CA ALA A 180 -19.20 -18.83 -22.53
C ALA A 180 -19.75 -20.12 -21.87
N ASP A 181 -19.03 -20.70 -20.91
CA ASP A 181 -19.45 -21.89 -20.16
C ASP A 181 -20.63 -21.59 -19.21
N LYS A 182 -20.65 -20.41 -18.59
CA LYS A 182 -21.76 -19.97 -17.73
C LYS A 182 -23.05 -19.66 -18.48
N ASN A 183 -22.97 -19.23 -19.74
CA ASN A 183 -24.14 -18.91 -20.56
C ASN A 183 -24.72 -20.14 -21.28
N SER A 184 -24.11 -21.33 -21.10
CA SER A 184 -24.54 -22.60 -21.67
C SER A 184 -25.22 -23.53 -20.65
N GLN A 185 -25.43 -23.06 -19.42
CA GLN A 185 -26.18 -23.71 -18.34
C GLN A 185 -27.46 -22.94 -18.04
#